data_AF-A0A538S4B6-F1
#
_entry.id   AF-A0A538S4B6-F1
#
_cell.length_a   1.000
_cell.length_b   1.000
_cell.length_c   1.000
_cell.angle_alpha   90.00
_cell.angle_beta   90.00
_cell.angle_gamma   90.00
#
_symmetry.space_group_name_H-M   'P 1'
#
loop_
_entity.id
_entity.type
_entity.pdbx_description
1 polymer ?
#
loop_
_entity_poly.entity_id
_entity_poly.type
_entity_poly.pdbx_seq_one_letter_code
_entity_poly.pdbx_strand_id
1 'polypeptide(L)'
;MTKKRNDDEKRVVGFLGVGLDNKDGHKRVTTGEHFFLVGGSEETHERMQDTAIRFGETLRSRGKILEDIPVEEVIEILHEARE
;
A
#
# COMPACT_ATOMS: atom_id res chain seq x y z
N MET A 1 -4.34 -5.94 30.83
CA MET A 1 -3.80 -4.56 30.92
C MET A 1 -3.84 -3.96 29.52
N THR A 2 -4.90 -3.23 29.19
CA THR A 2 -5.06 -2.61 27.86
C THR A 2 -4.21 -1.34 27.85
N LYS A 3 -3.07 -1.38 27.16
CA LYS A 3 -2.16 -0.24 27.04
C LYS A 3 -2.92 0.90 26.35
N LYS A 4 -3.19 1.97 27.11
CA LYS A 4 -3.83 3.19 26.63
C LYS A 4 -2.91 3.78 25.56
N ARG A 5 -3.31 3.67 24.29
CA ARG A 5 -2.52 4.15 23.15
C ARG A 5 -2.45 5.67 23.19
N ASN A 6 -1.24 6.20 23.03
CA ASN A 6 -0.98 7.64 22.99
C ASN A 6 -1.44 8.15 21.62
N ASP A 7 -2.30 9.17 21.59
CA ASP A 7 -2.94 9.69 20.37
C ASP A 7 -1.95 10.36 19.39
N ASP A 8 -0.68 10.50 19.80
CA ASP A 8 0.41 11.17 19.09
C ASP A 8 1.27 10.24 18.22
N GLU A 9 1.00 8.92 18.22
CA GLU A 9 1.75 7.95 17.41
C GLU A 9 1.29 8.01 15.95
N LYS A 10 2.21 8.30 15.01
CA LYS A 10 1.92 8.39 13.58
C LYS A 10 1.39 7.06 13.07
N ARG A 11 0.11 7.03 12.70
CA ARG A 11 -0.55 5.85 12.12
C ARG A 11 -0.47 5.89 10.59
N VAL A 12 -0.21 4.74 9.99
CA VAL A 12 -0.37 4.56 8.55
C VAL A 12 -1.77 4.02 8.30
N VAL A 13 -2.54 4.71 7.46
CA VAL A 13 -3.91 4.30 7.07
C VAL A 13 -3.97 3.75 5.65
N GLY A 14 -2.91 3.96 4.87
CA GLY A 14 -2.78 3.49 3.51
C GLY A 14 -1.55 4.06 2.78
N PHE A 15 -1.38 3.68 1.53
CA PHE A 15 -0.31 4.17 0.66
C PHE A 15 -0.82 4.69 -0.69
N LEU A 16 0.00 5.53 -1.33
CA LEU A 16 -0.26 6.12 -2.63
C LEU A 16 0.77 5.61 -3.63
N GLY A 17 0.32 4.93 -4.69
CA GLY A 17 1.13 4.55 -5.84
C GLY A 17 0.94 5.54 -6.99
N VAL A 18 2.04 6.11 -7.50
CA VAL A 18 2.01 7.07 -8.60
C VAL A 18 2.89 6.59 -9.75
N GLY A 19 2.28 6.30 -10.89
CA GLY A 19 3.01 5.99 -12.13
C GLY A 19 3.12 7.23 -13.03
N LEU A 20 4.34 7.54 -13.49
CA LEU A 20 4.65 8.74 -14.27
C LEU A 20 5.21 8.44 -15.67
N ASP A 21 5.18 7.18 -16.09
CA ASP A 21 5.74 6.67 -17.35
C ASP A 21 4.69 6.53 -18.47
N ASN A 22 3.48 7.05 -18.26
CA ASN A 22 2.42 6.95 -19.24
C ASN A 22 2.71 7.77 -20.52
N LYS A 23 2.47 7.18 -21.69
CA LYS A 23 2.59 7.81 -23.01
C LYS A 23 1.37 7.61 -23.92
N ASP A 24 0.37 6.85 -23.47
CA ASP A 24 -0.78 6.42 -24.29
C ASP A 24 -2.02 7.31 -24.13
N GLY A 25 -1.98 8.29 -23.21
CA GLY A 25 -3.09 9.20 -22.95
C GLY A 25 -4.21 8.62 -22.08
N HIS A 26 -4.12 7.36 -21.65
CA HIS A 26 -5.10 6.74 -20.77
C HIS A 26 -4.94 7.17 -19.31
N LYS A 27 -6.07 7.39 -18.64
CA LYS A 27 -6.10 7.61 -17.19
C LYS A 27 -6.32 6.28 -16.49
N ARG A 28 -5.34 5.83 -15.71
CA ARG A 28 -5.43 4.62 -14.89
C ARG A 28 -5.58 5.00 -13.42
N VAL A 29 -6.60 4.46 -12.75
CA VAL A 29 -6.90 4.70 -11.34
C VAL A 29 -7.40 3.41 -10.72
N THR A 30 -6.78 3.00 -9.61
CA THR A 30 -7.24 1.87 -8.79
C THR A 30 -7.33 2.32 -7.34
N THR A 31 -8.43 2.00 -6.65
CA THR A 31 -8.64 2.35 -5.24
C THR A 31 -8.95 1.09 -4.45
N GLY A 32 -8.37 0.98 -3.26
CA GLY A 32 -8.67 -0.07 -2.29
C GLY A 32 -8.84 0.50 -0.89
N GLU A 33 -9.12 -0.37 0.08
CA GLU A 33 -9.34 0.01 1.48
C GLU A 33 -8.15 0.78 2.08
N HIS A 34 -6.93 0.38 1.71
CA HIS A 34 -5.68 0.93 2.23
C HIS A 34 -4.74 1.45 1.14
N PHE A 35 -5.21 1.68 -0.07
CA PHE A 35 -4.35 2.19 -1.14
C PHE A 35 -5.08 2.98 -2.22
N PHE A 36 -4.33 3.86 -2.87
CA PHE A 36 -4.74 4.57 -4.07
C PHE A 36 -3.62 4.51 -5.10
N LEU A 37 -3.92 4.02 -6.31
CA LEU A 37 -2.97 3.94 -7.42
C LEU A 37 -3.44 4.85 -8.54
N VAL A 38 -2.54 5.67 -9.07
CA VAL A 38 -2.84 6.66 -10.10
C VAL A 38 -1.74 6.72 -11.15
N GLY A 39 -2.14 6.72 -12.42
CA GLY A 39 -1.23 6.87 -13.55
C GLY A 39 -0.42 5.62 -13.87
N GLY A 40 0.65 5.81 -14.64
CA GLY A 40 1.52 4.76 -15.15
C GLY A 40 1.14 4.28 -16.56
N SER A 41 2.12 3.70 -17.25
CA SER A 41 1.84 2.84 -18.41
C SER A 41 0.97 1.65 -18.00
N GLU A 42 0.45 0.89 -18.97
CA GLU A 42 -0.30 -0.34 -18.69
C GLU A 42 0.50 -1.29 -17.79
N GLU A 43 1.73 -1.60 -18.19
CA GLU A 43 2.64 -2.47 -17.45
C GLU A 43 2.93 -1.93 -16.05
N THR A 44 3.28 -0.65 -15.92
CA THR A 44 3.58 -0.07 -14.60
C THR A 44 2.35 -0.05 -13.70
N HIS A 45 1.16 0.24 -14.23
CA HIS A 45 -0.06 0.24 -13.43
C HIS A 45 -0.45 -1.17 -12.98
N GLU A 46 -0.34 -2.16 -13.86
CA GLU A 46 -0.59 -3.57 -13.53
C GLU A 46 0.36 -4.07 -12.44
N ARG A 47 1.65 -3.72 -12.54
CA ARG A 47 2.63 -4.03 -11.48
C ARG A 47 2.28 -3.37 -10.15
N MET A 48 1.82 -2.12 -10.15
CA MET A 48 1.34 -1.47 -8.93
C MET A 48 0.13 -2.19 -8.32
N GLN A 49 -0.79 -2.69 -9.15
CA GLN A 49 -1.94 -3.47 -8.69
C GLN A 49 -1.51 -4.80 -8.05
N ASP A 50 -0.61 -5.55 -8.70
CA ASP A 50 -0.06 -6.80 -8.17
C ASP A 50 0.62 -6.57 -6.80
N THR A 51 1.46 -5.55 -6.69
CA THR A 51 2.08 -5.17 -5.40
C THR A 51 1.03 -4.83 -4.34
N ALA A 52 -0.03 -4.10 -4.69
CA ALA A 52 -1.08 -3.77 -3.73
C ALA A 52 -1.87 -5.00 -3.24
N ILE A 53 -2.09 -5.98 -4.12
CA ILE A 53 -2.73 -7.25 -3.76
C ILE A 53 -1.82 -8.03 -2.81
N ARG A 54 -0.54 -8.24 -3.18
CA ARG A 54 0.45 -8.96 -2.35
C ARG A 54 0.62 -8.33 -0.98
N PHE A 55 0.69 -7.00 -0.92
CA PHE A 55 0.77 -6.27 0.34
C PHE A 55 -0.40 -6.62 1.28
N GLY A 56 -1.64 -6.61 0.75
CA GLY A 56 -2.83 -6.97 1.51
C GLY A 56 -2.84 -8.44 1.93
N GLU A 57 -2.34 -9.35 1.08
CA GLU A 57 -2.19 -10.77 1.42
C GLU A 57 -1.14 -11.00 2.52
N THR A 58 0.00 -10.32 2.47
CA THR A 58 1.03 -10.40 3.52
C THR A 58 0.49 -9.88 4.84
N LEU A 59 -0.22 -8.74 4.86
CA LEU A 59 -0.86 -8.23 6.07
C LEU A 59 -1.82 -9.25 6.69
N ARG A 60 -2.70 -9.84 5.86
CA ARG A 60 -3.65 -10.88 6.29
C ARG A 60 -2.95 -12.13 6.79
N SER A 61 -1.92 -12.59 6.08
CA SER A 61 -1.11 -13.77 6.45
C SER A 61 -0.41 -13.58 7.80
N ARG A 62 0.09 -12.37 8.07
CA ARG A 62 0.72 -12.01 9.34
C ARG A 62 -0.30 -11.69 10.46
N GLY A 63 -1.60 -11.67 10.16
CA GLY A 63 -2.67 -11.34 11.12
C GLY A 63 -2.62 -9.89 11.61
N LYS A 64 -2.12 -8.98 10.79
CA LYS A 64 -1.84 -7.58 11.15
C LYS A 64 -2.87 -6.63 10.56
N ILE A 65 -3.18 -5.57 11.30
CA ILE A 65 -4.01 -4.46 10.85
C ILE A 65 -3.07 -3.29 10.54
N LEU A 66 -3.20 -2.66 9.38
CA LEU A 66 -2.29 -1.62 8.91
C LEU A 66 -2.13 -0.47 9.93
N GLU A 67 -3.22 -0.09 10.57
CA GLU A 67 -3.27 0.99 11.55
C GLU A 67 -2.59 0.65 12.90
N ASP A 68 -2.29 -0.64 13.13
CA ASP A 68 -1.75 -1.17 14.39
C ASP A 68 -0.26 -1.49 14.32
N ILE A 69 0.37 -1.35 13.15
CA ILE A 69 1.79 -1.71 12.93
C ILE A 69 2.66 -0.46 12.73
N PRO A 70 3.92 -0.49 13.18
CA PRO A 70 4.83 0.65 13.02
C PRO A 70 5.13 0.90 11.54
N VAL A 71 5.39 2.16 11.19
CA VAL A 71 5.60 2.58 9.79
C VAL A 71 6.77 1.85 9.15
N GLU A 72 7.82 1.55 9.91
CA GLU A 72 8.97 0.78 9.46
C GLU A 72 8.56 -0.61 8.95
N GLU A 73 7.60 -1.24 9.65
CA GLU A 73 7.09 -2.55 9.25
C GLU A 73 6.18 -2.46 8.03
N VAL A 74 5.39 -1.39 7.91
CA VAL A 74 4.62 -1.13 6.68
C VAL A 74 5.53 -1.03 5.47
N ILE A 75 6.65 -0.32 5.60
CA ILE A 75 7.65 -0.16 4.54
C ILE A 75 8.31 -1.50 4.21
N GLU A 76 8.62 -2.32 5.21
CA GLU A 76 9.15 -3.68 5.00
C GLU A 76 8.20 -4.54 4.17
N ILE A 77 6.91 -4.58 4.55
CA ILE A 77 5.90 -5.37 3.83
C ILE A 77 5.70 -4.83 2.41
N LEU A 78 5.74 -3.51 2.20
CA LEU A 78 5.69 -2.91 0.86
C LEU A 78 6.91 -3.28 0.00
N HIS A 79 8.10 -3.36 0.59
CA HIS A 79 9.28 -3.81 -0.13
C HIS A 79 9.17 -5.28 -0.52
N GLU A 80 8.75 -6.15 0.40
CA GLU A 80 8.52 -7.58 0.12
C GLU A 80 7.48 -7.77 -1.00
N ALA A 81 6.40 -6.99 -0.99
CA ALA A 81 5.33 -7.08 -1.99
C ALA A 81 5.74 -6.60 -3.39
N ARG A 82 6.86 -5.87 -3.52
CA ARG A 82 7.38 -5.36 -4.79
C ARG A 82 8.30 -6.36 -5.50
N GLU A 83 8.91 -7.28 -4.74
CA GLU A 83 9.78 -8.35 -5.26
C GLU A 83 8.97 -9.47 -5.93
#